data_AF-Q4UF49-F1
#
_entry.id   AF-Q4UF49-F1
#
_cell.length_a   1.000
_cell.length_b   1.000
_cell.length_c   1.000
_cell.angle_alpha   90.00
_cell.angle_beta   90.00
_cell.angle_gamma   90.00
#
_symmetry.space_group_name_H-M   'P 1'
#
loop_
_entity.id
_entity.type
_entity.pdbx_description
1 polymer ?
#
loop_
_entity_poly.entity_id
_entity_poly.type
_entity_poly.pdbx_seq_one_letter_code
_entity_poly.pdbx_strand_id
1 'polypeptide(L)'
;MFTTGGTRLKVKADDIKNKAVTLSSTATSQSTTEITNTKGTDIQGDTAPQGLQTKATQLQTKASSLYNAADGIVQAARDSGSPLTTLQGPAGDLKNAAKKAPPDTDSLYYHAGQLANHTPGSGDLEPKATKVITAFDKVQGHYEALMKKASDEQKKNPLVTAVKTKFEELKSEYDGMLNFTKLKKKAGELKDTAGNQTGTELTGKLQTPATELATRAQNLSDAAGAVTDNTLKAQATALKDAAKGPEPDTSSLNAKASALQSTPNQYDKAKPVIIAFDTVKQQFDELIKLAIEHGKLSLVQNVESAFKELKTHYDTMMPFTKIKYYSDQISIQAGNLRESGGATEADKIVRYFEFMNQAYYKLTDKEEQTKVKNEFEPLKSVYDQILNVTKMKKYADEVYIKAPQIDIGTATPSEVKTLIDTIEKIYDGADQTAQDNVKSHWEALKGVINGEMKHWKFIWIIPPSIVTQWLNFLIYVILLVVYH
;
A
#
# COMPACT_ATOMS: atom_id res chain seq x y z
N MET A 1 -14.23 -36.23 0.59
CA MET A 1 -12.95 -36.34 -0.16
C MET A 1 -12.12 -35.05 -0.21
N PHE A 2 -12.59 -33.87 0.23
CA PHE A 2 -11.87 -32.58 0.11
C PHE A 2 -10.59 -32.37 0.98
N THR A 3 -10.05 -33.40 1.65
CA THR A 3 -8.99 -33.22 2.67
C THR A 3 -7.56 -33.24 2.13
N THR A 4 -7.27 -33.87 0.98
CA THR A 4 -5.86 -34.12 0.57
C THR A 4 -5.09 -32.92 0.05
N GLY A 5 -5.76 -31.85 -0.40
CA GLY A 5 -5.09 -30.60 -0.78
C GLY A 5 -4.51 -29.84 0.43
N GLY A 6 -5.25 -29.81 1.54
CA GLY A 6 -4.80 -29.17 2.79
C GLY A 6 -3.63 -29.91 3.43
N THR A 7 -3.59 -31.25 3.35
CA THR A 7 -2.55 -32.06 4.00
C THR A 7 -1.14 -31.82 3.44
N ARG A 8 -1.01 -31.40 2.17
CA ARG A 8 0.29 -31.22 1.53
C ARG A 8 0.92 -29.85 1.81
N LEU A 9 0.11 -28.78 1.79
CA LEU A 9 0.58 -27.46 2.20
C LEU A 9 0.99 -27.45 3.68
N LYS A 10 0.31 -28.25 4.52
CA LYS A 10 0.77 -28.55 5.89
C LYS A 10 2.18 -29.12 5.93
N VAL A 11 2.47 -30.16 5.15
CA VAL A 11 3.82 -30.76 5.05
C VAL A 11 4.90 -29.78 4.55
N LYS A 12 4.50 -28.72 3.83
CA LYS A 12 5.42 -27.69 3.32
C LYS A 12 5.44 -26.40 4.15
N ALA A 13 4.66 -26.31 5.24
CA ALA A 13 4.58 -25.10 6.05
C ALA A 13 5.96 -24.65 6.56
N ASP A 14 6.80 -25.59 7.00
CA ASP A 14 8.17 -25.30 7.43
C ASP A 14 9.10 -24.84 6.29
N ASP A 15 8.97 -25.41 5.09
CA ASP A 15 9.76 -24.99 3.92
C ASP A 15 9.35 -23.57 3.49
N ILE A 16 8.04 -23.28 3.44
CA ILE A 16 7.52 -21.94 3.18
C ILE A 16 8.03 -20.95 4.24
N LYS A 17 7.96 -21.31 5.53
CA LYS A 17 8.46 -20.52 6.66
C LYS A 17 9.95 -20.17 6.47
N ASN A 18 10.80 -21.17 6.24
CA ASN A 18 12.24 -20.96 6.13
C ASN A 18 12.62 -20.08 4.93
N LYS A 19 11.93 -20.26 3.79
CA LYS A 19 12.16 -19.43 2.60
C LYS A 19 11.63 -18.01 2.76
N ALA A 20 10.52 -17.83 3.45
CA ALA A 20 9.99 -16.50 3.80
C ALA A 20 10.96 -15.74 4.72
N VAL A 21 11.56 -16.40 5.72
CA VAL A 21 12.62 -15.81 6.56
C VAL A 21 13.82 -15.37 5.73
N THR A 22 14.27 -16.22 4.80
CA THR A 22 15.42 -15.91 3.94
C THR A 22 15.13 -14.69 3.03
N LEU A 23 13.92 -14.64 2.45
CA LEU A 23 13.48 -13.50 1.66
C LEU A 23 13.40 -12.22 2.52
N SER A 24 12.81 -12.29 3.72
CA SER A 24 12.69 -11.16 4.64
C SER A 24 14.06 -10.62 5.07
N SER A 25 15.01 -11.51 5.40
CA SER A 25 16.37 -11.12 5.76
C SER A 25 17.09 -10.43 4.60
N THR A 26 17.00 -10.97 3.40
CA THR A 26 17.57 -10.35 2.19
C THR A 26 16.93 -8.98 1.92
N ALA A 27 15.60 -8.91 1.97
CA ALA A 27 14.85 -7.69 1.75
C ALA A 27 15.17 -6.62 2.81
N THR A 28 15.54 -7.00 4.04
CA THR A 28 16.01 -6.06 5.07
C THR A 28 17.31 -5.36 4.66
N SER A 29 18.29 -6.10 4.12
CA SER A 29 19.52 -5.48 3.62
C SER A 29 19.25 -4.62 2.39
N GLN A 30 18.41 -5.10 1.47
CA GLN A 30 18.17 -4.45 0.19
C GLN A 30 17.24 -3.23 0.28
N SER A 31 16.36 -3.16 1.28
CA SER A 31 15.53 -1.97 1.54
C SER A 31 16.37 -0.74 1.87
N THR A 32 17.51 -0.92 2.56
CA THR A 32 18.44 0.18 2.86
C THR A 32 19.02 0.78 1.58
N THR A 33 19.35 -0.07 0.60
CA THR A 33 19.82 0.37 -0.73
C THR A 33 18.72 1.12 -1.49
N GLU A 34 17.50 0.57 -1.53
CA GLU A 34 16.34 1.22 -2.16
C GLU A 34 16.06 2.61 -1.55
N ILE A 35 16.06 2.71 -0.23
CA ILE A 35 15.87 3.97 0.51
C ILE A 35 16.98 4.96 0.15
N THR A 36 18.24 4.51 0.14
CA THR A 36 19.40 5.37 -0.19
C THR A 36 19.30 5.93 -1.59
N ASN A 37 18.97 5.09 -2.58
CA ASN A 37 18.77 5.52 -3.96
C ASN A 37 17.63 6.53 -4.09
N THR A 38 16.50 6.26 -3.41
CA THR A 38 15.34 7.17 -3.39
C THR A 38 15.69 8.52 -2.74
N LYS A 39 16.46 8.52 -1.64
CA LYS A 39 16.96 9.75 -1.02
C LYS A 39 17.86 10.55 -1.94
N GLY A 40 18.63 9.90 -2.80
CA GLY A 40 19.51 10.56 -3.77
C GLY A 40 18.79 11.47 -4.77
N THR A 41 17.48 11.24 -4.98
CA THR A 41 16.61 12.04 -5.86
C THR A 41 15.47 12.72 -5.11
N ASP A 42 15.57 12.86 -3.78
CA ASP A 42 14.65 13.62 -2.93
C ASP A 42 15.38 14.76 -2.19
N ILE A 43 14.66 15.64 -1.51
CA ILE A 43 15.27 16.71 -0.70
C ILE A 43 15.85 16.11 0.59
N GLN A 44 16.94 16.68 1.11
CA GLN A 44 17.58 16.21 2.35
C GLN A 44 17.82 17.41 3.28
N GLY A 45 16.81 17.72 4.11
CA GLY A 45 16.76 18.99 4.83
C GLY A 45 16.72 20.16 3.84
N ASP A 46 17.62 21.13 4.02
CA ASP A 46 17.74 22.31 3.14
C ASP A 46 18.74 22.12 1.98
N THR A 47 19.29 20.91 1.83
CA THR A 47 20.23 20.57 0.76
C THR A 47 19.53 19.76 -0.32
N ALA A 48 19.70 20.19 -1.57
CA ALA A 48 19.30 19.42 -2.74
C ALA A 48 20.47 18.50 -3.14
N PRO A 49 20.34 17.17 -3.03
CA PRO A 49 21.36 16.26 -3.52
C PRO A 49 21.61 16.46 -5.02
N GLN A 50 22.83 16.16 -5.48
CA GLN A 50 23.18 16.28 -6.91
C GLN A 50 22.24 15.47 -7.82
N GLY A 51 21.78 14.30 -7.36
CA GLY A 51 20.80 13.48 -8.08
C GLY A 51 19.47 14.22 -8.27
N LEU A 52 18.98 14.91 -7.24
CA LEU A 52 17.77 15.73 -7.33
C LEU A 52 17.93 16.89 -8.32
N GLN A 53 19.04 17.62 -8.28
CA GLN A 53 19.30 18.73 -9.22
C GLN A 53 19.31 18.22 -10.68
N THR A 54 20.01 17.11 -10.91
CA THR A 54 20.08 16.45 -12.23
C THR A 54 18.69 16.06 -12.73
N LYS A 55 17.89 15.41 -11.88
CA LYS A 55 16.51 15.03 -12.18
C LYS A 55 15.62 16.24 -12.46
N ALA A 56 15.77 17.32 -11.70
CA ALA A 56 15.03 18.57 -11.92
C ALA A 56 15.38 19.23 -13.27
N THR A 57 16.66 19.22 -13.69
CA THR A 57 17.06 19.68 -15.03
C THR A 57 16.46 18.80 -16.13
N GLN A 58 16.51 17.48 -15.97
CA GLN A 58 15.90 16.54 -16.93
C GLN A 58 14.39 16.78 -17.05
N LEU A 59 13.70 16.93 -15.91
CA LEU A 59 12.28 17.25 -15.86
C LEU A 59 11.97 18.56 -16.58
N GLN A 60 12.78 19.60 -16.38
CA GLN A 60 12.66 20.88 -17.10
C GLN A 60 12.78 20.69 -18.62
N THR A 61 13.79 19.94 -19.09
CA THR A 61 13.96 19.64 -20.52
C THR A 61 12.76 18.87 -21.10
N LYS A 62 12.26 17.86 -20.37
CA LYS A 62 11.08 17.09 -20.79
C LYS A 62 9.82 17.94 -20.80
N ALA A 63 9.65 18.88 -19.87
CA ALA A 63 8.53 19.81 -19.86
C ALA A 63 8.53 20.70 -21.11
N SER A 64 9.71 21.20 -21.53
CA SER A 64 9.85 21.93 -22.80
C SER A 64 9.54 21.06 -24.02
N SER A 65 9.83 19.76 -23.96
CA SER A 65 9.52 18.83 -25.06
C SER A 65 8.01 18.59 -25.18
N LEU A 66 7.31 18.42 -24.04
CA LEU A 66 5.85 18.30 -23.98
C LEU A 66 5.17 19.58 -24.48
N TYR A 67 5.68 20.75 -24.10
CA TYR A 67 5.21 22.05 -24.61
C TYR A 67 5.22 22.09 -26.14
N ASN A 68 6.35 21.71 -26.76
CA ASN A 68 6.48 21.74 -28.22
C ASN A 68 5.51 20.76 -28.90
N ALA A 69 5.34 19.55 -28.34
CA ALA A 69 4.40 18.57 -28.86
C ALA A 69 2.95 19.06 -28.78
N ALA A 70 2.56 19.64 -27.64
CA ALA A 70 1.22 20.19 -27.44
C ALA A 70 0.97 21.41 -28.33
N ASP A 71 1.97 22.27 -28.54
CA ASP A 71 1.88 23.38 -29.49
C ASP A 71 1.65 22.90 -30.93
N GLY A 72 2.23 21.76 -31.32
CA GLY A 72 1.96 21.14 -32.62
C GLY A 72 0.47 20.90 -32.87
N ILE A 73 -0.27 20.42 -31.86
CA ILE A 73 -1.74 20.29 -31.95
C ILE A 73 -2.40 21.67 -32.06
N VAL A 74 -1.98 22.64 -31.24
CA VAL A 74 -2.55 24.00 -31.25
C VAL A 74 -2.38 24.68 -32.62
N GLN A 75 -1.23 24.51 -33.27
CA GLN A 75 -0.99 25.07 -34.60
C GLN A 75 -1.84 24.35 -35.66
N ALA A 76 -1.79 23.01 -35.71
CA ALA A 76 -2.54 22.23 -36.69
C ALA A 76 -4.07 22.38 -36.54
N ALA A 77 -4.55 22.69 -35.34
CA ALA A 77 -5.97 22.92 -35.08
C ALA A 77 -6.50 24.27 -35.61
N ARG A 78 -5.60 25.20 -35.98
CA ARG A 78 -5.96 26.51 -36.57
C ARG A 78 -6.35 26.40 -38.05
N ASP A 79 -5.92 25.34 -38.72
CA ASP A 79 -6.26 25.12 -40.12
C ASP A 79 -7.76 24.85 -40.26
N SER A 80 -8.40 25.52 -41.21
CA SER A 80 -9.83 25.34 -41.47
C SER A 80 -10.11 23.89 -41.87
N GLY A 81 -11.07 23.25 -41.21
CA GLY A 81 -11.41 21.85 -41.44
C GLY A 81 -10.46 20.84 -40.80
N SER A 82 -9.49 21.29 -39.98
CA SER A 82 -8.61 20.39 -39.25
C SER A 82 -9.40 19.41 -38.38
N PRO A 83 -9.09 18.11 -38.42
CA PRO A 83 -9.72 17.16 -37.51
C PRO A 83 -9.33 17.40 -36.05
N LEU A 84 -8.37 18.30 -35.76
CA LEU A 84 -7.88 18.58 -34.41
C LEU A 84 -8.49 19.84 -33.76
N THR A 85 -9.39 20.55 -34.45
CA THR A 85 -9.97 21.81 -33.94
C THR A 85 -10.59 21.67 -32.54
N THR A 86 -11.22 20.53 -32.23
CA THR A 86 -11.83 20.29 -30.91
C THR A 86 -10.82 20.10 -29.77
N LEU A 87 -9.53 19.93 -30.09
CA LEU A 87 -8.43 19.74 -29.13
C LEU A 87 -7.62 21.00 -28.89
N GLN A 88 -7.87 22.09 -29.64
CA GLN A 88 -7.07 23.32 -29.57
C GLN A 88 -6.99 23.89 -28.15
N GLY A 89 -8.13 23.99 -27.45
CA GLY A 89 -8.21 24.50 -26.08
C GLY A 89 -7.42 23.63 -25.09
N PRO A 90 -7.79 22.33 -24.92
CA PRO A 90 -7.09 21.43 -24.00
C PRO A 90 -5.58 21.29 -24.28
N ALA A 91 -5.18 21.29 -25.56
CA ALA A 91 -3.76 21.26 -25.93
C ALA A 91 -3.05 22.57 -25.57
N GLY A 92 -3.73 23.72 -25.72
CA GLY A 92 -3.23 25.02 -25.28
C GLY A 92 -3.03 25.09 -23.76
N ASP A 93 -3.96 24.53 -22.99
CA ASP A 93 -3.85 24.47 -21.53
C ASP A 93 -2.67 23.56 -21.11
N LEU A 94 -2.55 22.37 -21.72
CA LEU A 94 -1.43 21.46 -21.47
C LEU A 94 -0.08 22.09 -21.80
N LYS A 95 0.01 22.73 -22.98
CA LYS A 95 1.18 23.49 -23.41
C LYS A 95 1.57 24.51 -22.34
N ASN A 96 0.64 25.37 -21.93
CA ASN A 96 0.90 26.45 -20.97
C ASN A 96 1.23 25.94 -19.56
N ALA A 97 0.66 24.81 -19.13
CA ALA A 97 1.03 24.18 -17.87
C ALA A 97 2.46 23.61 -17.90
N ALA A 98 2.88 23.07 -19.06
CA ALA A 98 4.23 22.54 -19.23
C ALA A 98 5.29 23.65 -19.29
N LYS A 99 5.05 24.72 -20.07
CA LYS A 99 5.95 25.89 -20.22
C LYS A 99 5.19 27.11 -20.75
N LYS A 100 5.59 28.33 -20.36
CA LYS A 100 5.02 29.57 -20.93
C LYS A 100 6.07 30.45 -21.61
N ALA A 101 5.59 31.40 -22.41
CA ALA A 101 6.42 32.50 -22.86
C ALA A 101 6.74 33.43 -21.66
N PRO A 102 7.91 34.08 -21.63
CA PRO A 102 8.24 35.02 -20.58
C PRO A 102 7.21 36.18 -20.46
N PRO A 103 6.90 36.65 -19.24
CA PRO A 103 7.38 36.12 -17.96
C PRO A 103 6.65 34.81 -17.57
N ASP A 104 7.43 33.75 -17.34
CA ASP A 104 6.92 32.46 -16.87
C ASP A 104 7.23 32.32 -15.37
N THR A 105 6.20 32.12 -14.56
CA THR A 105 6.32 32.06 -13.10
C THR A 105 5.58 30.89 -12.46
N ASP A 106 4.84 30.11 -13.24
CA ASP A 106 3.91 29.09 -12.74
C ASP A 106 3.93 27.76 -13.51
N SER A 107 4.69 27.65 -14.59
CA SER A 107 4.80 26.39 -15.35
C SER A 107 5.67 25.36 -14.66
N LEU A 108 5.52 24.09 -15.06
CA LEU A 108 6.42 23.02 -14.62
C LEU A 108 7.87 23.30 -15.02
N TYR A 109 8.11 23.79 -16.24
CA TYR A 109 9.45 24.18 -16.72
C TYR A 109 10.12 25.20 -15.78
N TYR A 110 9.38 26.23 -15.38
CA TYR A 110 9.90 27.26 -14.48
C TYR A 110 10.23 26.68 -13.11
N HIS A 111 9.29 25.96 -12.48
CA HIS A 111 9.50 25.42 -11.14
C HIS A 111 10.58 24.33 -11.09
N ALA A 112 10.68 23.48 -12.11
CA ALA A 112 11.76 22.50 -12.23
C ALA A 112 13.12 23.20 -12.37
N GLY A 113 13.21 24.28 -13.14
CA GLY A 113 14.42 25.11 -13.22
C GLY A 113 14.78 25.78 -11.89
N GLN A 114 13.79 26.24 -11.14
CA GLN A 114 14.00 26.82 -9.80
C GLN A 114 14.53 25.80 -8.79
N LEU A 115 14.09 24.54 -8.90
CA LEU A 115 14.57 23.43 -8.08
C LEU A 115 15.97 22.96 -8.50
N ALA A 116 16.24 22.89 -9.81
CA ALA A 116 17.55 22.51 -10.35
C ALA A 116 18.66 23.48 -9.93
N ASN A 117 18.36 24.78 -9.91
CA ASN A 117 19.29 25.84 -9.54
C ASN A 117 19.17 26.23 -8.06
N HIS A 118 18.73 25.31 -7.20
CA HIS A 118 18.61 25.56 -5.75
C HIS A 118 19.98 25.82 -5.12
N THR A 119 20.06 26.89 -4.31
CA THR A 119 21.24 27.21 -3.52
C THR A 119 21.18 26.45 -2.19
N PRO A 120 22.13 25.56 -1.87
CA PRO A 120 22.13 24.84 -0.60
C PRO A 120 22.03 25.79 0.62
N GLY A 121 21.15 25.47 1.57
CA GLY A 121 20.99 26.23 2.81
C GLY A 121 20.10 27.47 2.75
N SER A 122 19.42 27.75 1.62
CA SER A 122 18.49 28.89 1.51
C SER A 122 17.16 28.73 2.27
N GLY A 123 16.85 27.53 2.79
CA GLY A 123 15.60 27.23 3.50
C GLY A 123 14.34 27.21 2.62
N ASP A 124 14.46 27.40 1.30
CA ASP A 124 13.32 27.44 0.36
C ASP A 124 13.19 26.18 -0.51
N LEU A 125 13.94 25.12 -0.20
CA LEU A 125 13.95 23.87 -0.95
C LEU A 125 12.58 23.16 -0.91
N GLU A 126 11.98 23.03 0.27
CA GLU A 126 10.67 22.37 0.42
C GLU A 126 9.55 23.15 -0.32
N PRO A 127 9.45 24.49 -0.21
CA PRO A 127 8.56 25.29 -1.06
C PRO A 127 8.79 25.07 -2.57
N LYS A 128 10.04 24.99 -3.03
CA LYS A 128 10.37 24.73 -4.46
C LYS A 128 9.91 23.34 -4.89
N ALA A 129 10.21 22.31 -4.12
CA ALA A 129 9.79 20.94 -4.40
C ALA A 129 8.25 20.82 -4.43
N THR A 130 7.57 21.47 -3.48
CA THR A 130 6.09 21.52 -3.44
C THR A 130 5.51 22.19 -4.68
N LYS A 131 6.12 23.28 -5.17
CA LYS A 131 5.71 23.94 -6.41
C LYS A 131 5.90 23.04 -7.64
N VAL A 132 6.99 22.26 -7.71
CA VAL A 132 7.19 21.26 -8.77
C VAL A 132 6.09 20.20 -8.75
N ILE A 133 5.76 19.64 -7.58
CA ILE A 133 4.69 18.64 -7.44
C ILE A 133 3.35 19.21 -7.90
N THR A 134 2.97 20.40 -7.41
CA THR A 134 1.72 21.05 -7.79
C THR A 134 1.66 21.40 -9.28
N ALA A 135 2.78 21.82 -9.88
CA ALA A 135 2.83 22.11 -11.31
C ALA A 135 2.72 20.85 -12.16
N PHE A 136 3.31 19.73 -11.72
CA PHE A 136 3.15 18.44 -12.38
C PHE A 136 1.71 17.95 -12.29
N ASP A 137 1.07 18.03 -11.12
CA ASP A 137 -0.35 17.67 -10.92
C ASP A 137 -1.25 18.43 -11.92
N LYS A 138 -0.98 19.73 -12.17
CA LYS A 138 -1.67 20.52 -13.21
C LYS A 138 -1.42 19.99 -14.62
N VAL A 139 -0.16 19.71 -14.98
CA VAL A 139 0.19 19.13 -16.30
C VAL A 139 -0.54 17.82 -16.53
N GLN A 140 -0.58 16.94 -15.52
CA GLN A 140 -1.31 15.68 -15.60
C GLN A 140 -2.81 15.90 -15.81
N GLY A 141 -3.45 16.81 -15.05
CA GLY A 141 -4.86 17.12 -15.22
C GLY A 141 -5.21 17.63 -16.61
N HIS A 142 -4.37 18.51 -17.19
CA HIS A 142 -4.57 19.00 -18.56
C HIS A 142 -4.33 17.92 -19.63
N TYR A 143 -3.36 17.02 -19.41
CA TYR A 143 -3.15 15.86 -20.28
C TYR A 143 -4.36 14.92 -20.27
N GLU A 144 -4.88 14.57 -19.09
CA GLU A 144 -6.07 13.72 -18.95
C GLU A 144 -7.29 14.37 -19.62
N ALA A 145 -7.48 15.68 -19.47
CA ALA A 145 -8.55 16.43 -20.14
C ALA A 145 -8.42 16.39 -21.68
N LEU A 146 -7.20 16.58 -22.21
CA LEU A 146 -6.93 16.47 -23.64
C LEU A 146 -7.25 15.06 -24.16
N MET A 147 -6.75 14.02 -23.49
CA MET A 147 -6.93 12.62 -23.91
C MET A 147 -8.38 12.15 -23.79
N LYS A 148 -9.14 12.68 -22.82
CA LYS A 148 -10.58 12.44 -22.68
C LYS A 148 -11.38 13.12 -23.79
N LYS A 149 -10.95 14.29 -24.26
CA LYS A 149 -11.62 15.04 -25.34
C LYS A 149 -11.32 14.45 -26.72
N ALA A 150 -10.14 13.85 -26.91
CA ALA A 150 -9.74 13.21 -28.15
C ALA A 150 -10.62 12.00 -28.49
N SER A 151 -11.18 11.98 -29.70
CA SER A 151 -11.82 10.79 -30.26
C SER A 151 -10.80 9.69 -30.53
N ASP A 152 -11.26 8.45 -30.68
CA ASP A 152 -10.35 7.33 -30.94
C ASP A 152 -9.60 7.47 -32.27
N GLU A 153 -10.17 8.16 -33.26
CA GLU A 153 -9.48 8.49 -34.50
C GLU A 153 -8.44 9.59 -34.31
N GLN A 154 -8.76 10.64 -33.53
CA GLN A 154 -7.79 11.68 -33.18
C GLN A 154 -6.61 11.12 -32.37
N LYS A 155 -6.83 10.12 -31.51
CA LYS A 155 -5.75 9.47 -30.74
C LYS A 155 -4.72 8.75 -31.62
N LYS A 156 -5.08 8.39 -32.87
CA LYS A 156 -4.15 7.81 -33.86
C LYS A 156 -3.35 8.88 -34.62
N ASN A 157 -3.74 10.16 -34.51
CA ASN A 157 -3.02 11.25 -35.15
C ASN A 157 -1.58 11.32 -34.61
N PRO A 158 -0.55 11.50 -35.47
CA PRO A 158 0.85 11.58 -35.04
C PRO A 158 1.12 12.66 -33.99
N LEU A 159 0.41 13.80 -34.02
CA LEU A 159 0.59 14.89 -33.05
C LEU A 159 0.05 14.52 -31.66
N VAL A 160 -1.12 13.86 -31.59
CA VAL A 160 -1.67 13.37 -30.32
C VAL A 160 -0.80 12.25 -29.75
N THR A 161 -0.30 11.36 -30.62
CA THR A 161 0.67 10.32 -30.24
C THR A 161 1.95 10.92 -29.69
N ALA A 162 2.49 11.96 -30.34
CA ALA A 162 3.68 12.66 -29.87
C ALA A 162 3.48 13.30 -28.48
N VAL A 163 2.32 13.91 -28.22
CA VAL A 163 1.98 14.44 -26.89
C VAL A 163 1.94 13.32 -25.85
N LYS A 164 1.28 12.19 -26.14
CA LYS A 164 1.26 11.02 -25.25
C LYS A 164 2.66 10.54 -24.92
N THR A 165 3.51 10.31 -25.92
CA THR A 165 4.89 9.87 -25.72
C THR A 165 5.68 10.87 -24.87
N LYS A 166 5.58 12.18 -25.14
CA LYS A 166 6.30 13.20 -24.35
C LYS A 166 5.77 13.36 -22.94
N PHE A 167 4.48 13.14 -22.71
CA PHE A 167 3.91 13.09 -21.37
C PHE A 167 4.40 11.85 -20.60
N GLU A 168 4.44 10.67 -21.22
CA GLU A 168 4.96 9.45 -20.59
C GLU A 168 6.45 9.58 -20.24
N GLU A 169 7.27 10.15 -21.13
CA GLU A 169 8.68 10.48 -20.84
C GLU A 169 8.81 11.45 -19.66
N LEU A 170 8.00 12.52 -19.63
CA LEU A 170 7.98 13.49 -18.55
C LEU A 170 7.55 12.87 -17.22
N LYS A 171 6.50 12.04 -17.25
CA LYS A 171 5.97 11.35 -16.08
C LYS A 171 6.98 10.36 -15.51
N SER A 172 7.66 9.59 -16.36
CA SER A 172 8.70 8.67 -15.91
C SER A 172 9.84 9.41 -15.20
N GLU A 173 10.24 10.58 -15.69
CA GLU A 173 11.23 11.43 -15.02
C GLU A 173 10.75 11.93 -13.65
N TYR A 174 9.51 12.42 -13.59
CA TYR A 174 8.88 12.91 -12.36
C TYR A 174 8.67 11.82 -11.29
N ASP A 175 8.24 10.63 -11.72
CA ASP A 175 8.03 9.48 -10.85
C ASP A 175 9.34 9.04 -10.17
N GLY A 176 10.50 9.31 -10.80
CA GLY A 176 11.83 9.00 -10.27
C GLY A 176 12.43 10.03 -9.30
N MET A 177 11.71 11.09 -8.92
CA MET A 177 12.19 12.14 -8.01
C MET A 177 11.16 12.57 -6.97
N LEU A 178 11.63 13.16 -5.86
CA LEU A 178 10.80 13.71 -4.77
C LEU A 178 9.83 12.69 -4.16
N ASN A 179 10.18 11.41 -4.15
CA ASN A 179 9.27 10.32 -3.79
C ASN A 179 8.73 10.39 -2.34
N PHE A 180 9.58 10.61 -1.35
CA PHE A 180 9.18 10.84 0.04
C PHE A 180 8.50 12.21 0.22
N THR A 181 8.90 13.24 -0.53
CA THR A 181 8.23 14.55 -0.48
C THR A 181 6.80 14.47 -1.06
N LYS A 182 6.60 13.74 -2.17
CA LYS A 182 5.28 13.41 -2.74
C LYS A 182 4.46 12.62 -1.74
N LEU A 183 5.03 11.58 -1.14
CA LEU A 183 4.36 10.76 -0.13
C LEU A 183 3.90 11.61 1.06
N LYS A 184 4.79 12.45 1.60
CA LYS A 184 4.52 13.38 2.70
C LYS A 184 3.36 14.33 2.38
N LYS A 185 3.40 14.97 1.20
CA LYS A 185 2.37 15.92 0.74
C LYS A 185 1.03 15.22 0.56
N LYS A 186 0.97 14.14 -0.22
CA LYS A 186 -0.29 13.41 -0.50
C LYS A 186 -0.91 12.83 0.78
N ALA A 187 -0.08 12.39 1.73
CA ALA A 187 -0.56 11.93 3.03
C ALA A 187 -1.12 13.08 3.89
N GLY A 188 -0.51 14.28 3.82
CA GLY A 188 -1.06 15.50 4.40
C GLY A 188 -2.41 15.91 3.79
N GLU A 189 -2.53 15.90 2.46
CA GLU A 189 -3.78 16.21 1.74
C GLU A 189 -4.91 15.25 2.14
N LEU A 190 -4.61 13.94 2.23
CA LEU A 190 -5.56 12.94 2.69
C LEU A 190 -5.95 13.12 4.17
N LYS A 191 -4.97 13.45 5.04
CA LYS A 191 -5.23 13.76 6.45
C LYS A 191 -6.21 14.91 6.60
N ASP A 192 -5.98 16.00 5.86
CA ASP A 192 -6.80 17.20 5.94
C ASP A 192 -8.22 16.91 5.43
N THR A 193 -8.32 16.17 4.32
CA THR A 193 -9.61 15.72 3.76
C THR A 193 -10.38 14.81 4.72
N ALA A 194 -9.72 13.83 5.33
CA ALA A 194 -10.33 12.95 6.34
C ALA A 194 -10.63 13.68 7.66
N GLY A 195 -9.99 14.83 7.90
CA GLY A 195 -10.19 15.68 9.08
C GLY A 195 -11.47 16.50 9.09
N ASN A 196 -12.12 16.67 7.94
CA ASN A 196 -13.31 17.50 7.79
C ASN A 196 -14.62 16.80 8.22
N GLN A 197 -14.55 15.67 8.94
CA GLN A 197 -15.74 15.02 9.50
C GLN A 197 -16.30 15.82 10.68
N THR A 198 -17.62 15.90 10.73
CA THR A 198 -18.33 16.60 11.82
C THR A 198 -18.47 15.69 13.04
N GLY A 199 -18.46 16.26 14.26
CA GLY A 199 -18.63 15.48 15.49
C GLY A 199 -19.96 14.71 15.55
N THR A 200 -20.98 15.16 14.81
CA THR A 200 -22.28 14.50 14.68
C THR A 200 -22.19 13.15 13.96
N GLU A 201 -21.36 13.05 12.90
CA GLU A 201 -21.14 11.78 12.16
C GLU A 201 -20.47 10.70 13.02
N LEU A 202 -19.69 11.10 14.02
CA LEU A 202 -18.93 10.19 14.90
C LEU A 202 -19.74 9.69 16.11
N THR A 203 -20.60 10.53 16.69
CA THR A 203 -21.27 10.23 17.98
C THR A 203 -22.09 8.93 17.93
N GLY A 204 -22.93 8.78 16.90
CA GLY A 204 -23.78 7.59 16.74
C GLY A 204 -23.02 6.32 16.29
N LYS A 205 -21.82 6.48 15.72
CA LYS A 205 -21.04 5.36 15.18
C LYS A 205 -20.07 4.75 16.20
N LEU A 206 -19.71 5.46 17.27
CA LEU A 206 -18.58 5.05 18.13
C LEU A 206 -18.93 4.59 19.53
N GLN A 207 -20.07 5.00 20.11
CA GLN A 207 -20.37 4.67 21.51
C GLN A 207 -20.51 3.15 21.75
N THR A 208 -21.46 2.49 21.10
CA THR A 208 -21.67 1.03 21.24
C THR A 208 -20.45 0.23 20.79
N PRO A 209 -19.83 0.53 19.62
CA PRO A 209 -18.65 -0.22 19.22
C PRO A 209 -17.46 -0.02 20.15
N ALA A 210 -17.29 1.13 20.81
CA ALA A 210 -16.24 1.33 21.80
C ALA A 210 -16.41 0.44 23.04
N THR A 211 -17.65 0.27 23.53
CA THR A 211 -17.94 -0.67 24.63
C THR A 211 -17.60 -2.11 24.23
N GLU A 212 -18.02 -2.54 23.03
CA GLU A 212 -17.71 -3.88 22.54
C GLU A 212 -16.20 -4.09 22.31
N LEU A 213 -15.49 -3.07 21.86
CA LEU A 213 -14.03 -3.11 21.72
C LEU A 213 -13.34 -3.29 23.08
N ALA A 214 -13.81 -2.59 24.12
CA ALA A 214 -13.29 -2.76 25.49
C ALA A 214 -13.52 -4.20 26.00
N THR A 215 -14.71 -4.76 25.81
CA THR A 215 -15.03 -6.15 26.16
C THR A 215 -14.15 -7.14 25.41
N ARG A 216 -13.94 -6.96 24.10
CA ARG A 216 -13.06 -7.85 23.32
C ARG A 216 -11.60 -7.73 23.74
N ALA A 217 -11.15 -6.54 24.14
CA ALA A 217 -9.81 -6.33 24.68
C ALA A 217 -9.64 -7.05 26.04
N GLN A 218 -10.68 -7.04 26.89
CA GLN A 218 -10.73 -7.85 28.11
C GLN A 218 -10.58 -9.35 27.79
N ASN A 219 -11.37 -9.87 26.85
CA ASN A 219 -11.31 -11.28 26.47
C ASN A 219 -9.92 -11.69 25.96
N LEU A 220 -9.26 -10.83 25.19
CA LEU A 220 -7.88 -11.04 24.75
C LEU A 220 -6.90 -11.04 25.93
N SER A 221 -7.05 -10.10 26.86
CA SER A 221 -6.25 -10.05 28.09
C SER A 221 -6.38 -11.34 28.89
N ASP A 222 -7.60 -11.86 29.07
CA ASP A 222 -7.85 -13.09 29.81
C ASP A 222 -7.25 -14.32 29.10
N ALA A 223 -7.41 -14.40 27.78
CA ALA A 223 -6.81 -15.47 26.97
C ALA A 223 -5.27 -15.44 27.05
N ALA A 224 -4.66 -14.25 26.98
CA ALA A 224 -3.22 -14.08 27.11
C ALA A 224 -2.73 -14.41 28.54
N GLY A 225 -3.48 -14.01 29.56
CA GLY A 225 -3.18 -14.33 30.96
C GLY A 225 -3.27 -15.83 31.30
N ALA A 226 -4.00 -16.61 30.50
CA ALA A 226 -4.09 -18.06 30.65
C ALA A 226 -2.86 -18.82 30.09
N VAL A 227 -1.95 -18.16 29.37
CA VAL A 227 -0.72 -18.78 28.87
C VAL A 227 0.28 -18.96 30.01
N THR A 228 0.42 -20.19 30.50
CA THR A 228 1.28 -20.54 31.65
C THR A 228 2.68 -21.01 31.26
N ASP A 229 2.95 -21.19 29.96
CA ASP A 229 4.24 -21.67 29.47
C ASP A 229 5.38 -20.69 29.77
N ASN A 230 6.43 -21.15 30.44
CA ASN A 230 7.54 -20.29 30.88
C ASN A 230 8.27 -19.59 29.73
N THR A 231 8.30 -20.17 28.53
CA THR A 231 8.93 -19.55 27.36
C THR A 231 8.07 -18.42 26.82
N LEU A 232 6.75 -18.56 26.83
CA LEU A 232 5.81 -17.58 26.25
C LEU A 232 5.31 -16.55 27.26
N LYS A 233 5.47 -16.80 28.56
CA LYS A 233 4.85 -16.03 29.65
C LYS A 233 5.14 -14.54 29.59
N ALA A 234 6.36 -14.14 29.23
CA ALA A 234 6.74 -12.72 29.16
C ALA A 234 5.94 -11.98 28.09
N GLN A 235 5.94 -12.47 26.84
CA GLN A 235 5.19 -11.89 25.73
C GLN A 235 3.67 -11.98 25.94
N ALA A 236 3.18 -13.07 26.52
CA ALA A 236 1.77 -13.20 26.87
C ALA A 236 1.34 -12.18 27.94
N THR A 237 2.21 -11.90 28.92
CA THR A 237 1.98 -10.84 29.93
C THR A 237 1.98 -9.46 29.28
N ALA A 238 2.93 -9.18 28.38
CA ALA A 238 2.98 -7.90 27.68
C ALA A 238 1.73 -7.67 26.79
N LEU A 239 1.23 -8.72 26.12
CA LEU A 239 -0.04 -8.67 25.38
C LEU A 239 -1.24 -8.42 26.31
N LYS A 240 -1.30 -9.12 27.43
CA LYS A 240 -2.33 -8.94 28.45
C LYS A 240 -2.37 -7.48 28.94
N ASP A 241 -1.21 -6.94 29.28
CA ASP A 241 -1.09 -5.58 29.81
C ASP A 241 -1.41 -4.52 28.75
N ALA A 242 -1.03 -4.73 27.48
CA ALA A 242 -1.43 -3.87 26.38
C ALA A 242 -2.97 -3.89 26.15
N ALA A 243 -3.61 -5.04 26.37
CA ALA A 243 -5.03 -5.22 26.13
C ALA A 243 -5.91 -4.64 27.26
N LYS A 244 -5.57 -4.86 28.54
CA LYS A 244 -6.35 -4.35 29.69
C LYS A 244 -5.53 -3.62 30.77
N GLY A 245 -4.25 -3.94 30.92
CA GLY A 245 -3.38 -3.35 31.95
C GLY A 245 -3.76 -3.71 33.40
N PRO A 246 -2.90 -3.41 34.38
CA PRO A 246 -3.23 -3.55 35.81
C PRO A 246 -4.03 -2.33 36.32
N GLU A 247 -5.01 -2.54 37.20
CA GLU A 247 -5.79 -1.41 37.76
C GLU A 247 -4.99 -0.59 38.79
N PRO A 248 -5.01 0.77 38.73
CA PRO A 248 -5.63 1.61 37.71
C PRO A 248 -4.76 1.74 36.45
N ASP A 249 -5.32 1.40 35.29
CA ASP A 249 -4.65 1.58 34.00
C ASP A 249 -5.34 2.67 33.17
N THR A 250 -4.52 3.46 32.48
CA THR A 250 -4.99 4.50 31.56
C THR A 250 -4.43 4.32 30.15
N SER A 251 -3.61 3.30 29.91
CA SER A 251 -2.81 3.14 28.70
C SER A 251 -3.28 2.01 27.79
N SER A 252 -3.91 0.96 28.34
CA SER A 252 -4.38 -0.20 27.58
C SER A 252 -5.52 0.11 26.62
N LEU A 253 -5.73 -0.79 25.67
CA LEU A 253 -6.84 -0.71 24.74
C LEU A 253 -8.20 -0.67 25.46
N ASN A 254 -8.40 -1.48 26.51
CA ASN A 254 -9.63 -1.48 27.29
C ASN A 254 -9.90 -0.10 27.93
N ALA A 255 -8.89 0.48 28.58
CA ALA A 255 -9.02 1.78 29.22
C ALA A 255 -9.29 2.90 28.20
N LYS A 256 -8.56 2.91 27.07
CA LYS A 256 -8.78 3.90 26.00
C LYS A 256 -10.15 3.75 25.33
N ALA A 257 -10.60 2.51 25.07
CA ALA A 257 -11.91 2.25 24.48
C ALA A 257 -13.05 2.66 25.42
N SER A 258 -12.92 2.38 26.71
CA SER A 258 -13.87 2.83 27.74
C SER A 258 -13.92 4.37 27.85
N ALA A 259 -12.78 5.04 27.76
CA ALA A 259 -12.73 6.50 27.72
C ALA A 259 -13.44 7.07 26.48
N LEU A 260 -13.26 6.45 25.31
CA LEU A 260 -13.92 6.87 24.07
C LEU A 260 -15.45 6.80 24.17
N GLN A 261 -16.01 5.84 24.91
CA GLN A 261 -17.45 5.70 25.13
C GLN A 261 -18.07 6.97 25.74
N SER A 262 -17.35 7.64 26.65
CA SER A 262 -17.84 8.84 27.35
C SER A 262 -17.84 10.11 26.49
N THR A 263 -17.00 10.15 25.44
CA THR A 263 -16.83 11.31 24.55
C THR A 263 -16.58 10.85 23.10
N PRO A 264 -17.58 10.28 22.42
CA PRO A 264 -17.39 9.61 21.12
C PRO A 264 -17.19 10.55 19.93
N ASN A 265 -17.30 11.87 20.13
CA ASN A 265 -17.35 12.85 19.04
C ASN A 265 -16.02 13.57 18.77
N GLN A 266 -14.93 13.15 19.41
CA GLN A 266 -13.63 13.83 19.31
C GLN A 266 -12.57 12.91 18.71
N TYR A 267 -11.96 13.35 17.60
CA TYR A 267 -10.80 12.69 16.99
C TYR A 267 -9.68 12.44 18.01
N ASP A 268 -9.43 13.41 18.90
CA ASP A 268 -8.39 13.33 19.93
C ASP A 268 -8.63 12.22 20.96
N LYS A 269 -9.86 11.72 21.08
CA LYS A 269 -10.23 10.60 21.95
C LYS A 269 -10.13 9.25 21.22
N ALA A 270 -10.38 9.24 19.92
CA ALA A 270 -10.25 8.06 19.08
C ALA A 270 -8.78 7.73 18.75
N LYS A 271 -7.92 8.74 18.59
CA LYS A 271 -6.48 8.56 18.33
C LYS A 271 -5.77 7.67 19.38
N PRO A 272 -5.95 7.87 20.70
CA PRO A 272 -5.42 6.97 21.73
C PRO A 272 -5.87 5.51 21.57
N VAL A 273 -7.10 5.25 21.13
CA VAL A 273 -7.60 3.88 20.89
C VAL A 273 -6.86 3.23 19.73
N ILE A 274 -6.59 4.00 18.65
CA ILE A 274 -5.81 3.51 17.50
C ILE A 274 -4.40 3.14 17.93
N ILE A 275 -3.73 4.02 18.69
CA ILE A 275 -2.37 3.77 19.20
C ILE A 275 -2.34 2.53 20.11
N ALA A 276 -3.30 2.41 21.02
CA ALA A 276 -3.37 1.25 21.93
C ALA A 276 -3.61 -0.06 21.16
N PHE A 277 -4.44 -0.04 20.12
CA PHE A 277 -4.64 -1.21 19.26
C PHE A 277 -3.37 -1.60 18.50
N ASP A 278 -2.62 -0.64 17.97
CA ASP A 278 -1.33 -0.90 17.30
C ASP A 278 -0.35 -1.59 18.26
N THR A 279 -0.30 -1.16 19.53
CA THR A 279 0.50 -1.82 20.58
C THR A 279 0.03 -3.25 20.83
N VAL A 280 -1.28 -3.49 20.98
CA VAL A 280 -1.85 -4.84 21.16
C VAL A 280 -1.49 -5.75 19.98
N LYS A 281 -1.60 -5.26 18.73
CA LYS A 281 -1.23 -6.03 17.55
C LYS A 281 0.26 -6.38 17.57
N GLN A 282 1.14 -5.43 17.89
CA GLN A 282 2.57 -5.70 17.95
C GLN A 282 2.88 -6.81 18.98
N GLN A 283 2.33 -6.71 20.19
CA GLN A 283 2.52 -7.72 21.24
C GLN A 283 1.94 -9.08 20.84
N PHE A 284 0.83 -9.10 20.10
CA PHE A 284 0.27 -10.32 19.53
C PHE A 284 1.22 -10.95 18.50
N ASP A 285 1.73 -10.17 17.54
CA ASP A 285 2.67 -10.66 16.53
C ASP A 285 3.95 -11.22 17.18
N GLU A 286 4.49 -10.56 18.21
CA GLU A 286 5.66 -11.00 18.99
C GLU A 286 5.40 -12.33 19.72
N LEU A 287 4.24 -12.49 20.37
CA LEU A 287 3.85 -13.76 21.01
C LEU A 287 3.72 -14.90 20.00
N ILE A 288 3.09 -14.66 18.85
CA ILE A 288 2.91 -15.68 17.82
C ILE A 288 4.27 -16.08 17.22
N LYS A 289 5.16 -15.12 16.94
CA LYS A 289 6.53 -15.43 16.45
C LYS A 289 7.27 -16.32 17.43
N LEU A 290 7.26 -16.00 18.72
CA LEU A 290 7.91 -16.80 19.75
C LEU A 290 7.29 -18.20 19.89
N ALA A 291 5.96 -18.29 19.78
CA ALA A 291 5.26 -19.58 19.78
C ALA A 291 5.63 -20.45 18.56
N ILE A 292 5.85 -19.85 17.38
CA ILE A 292 6.34 -20.55 16.19
C ILE A 292 7.77 -21.04 16.40
N GLU A 293 8.66 -20.18 16.87
CA GLU A 293 10.09 -20.49 17.09
C GLU A 293 10.29 -21.67 18.05
N HIS A 294 9.41 -21.81 19.04
CA HIS A 294 9.48 -22.88 20.02
C HIS A 294 8.50 -24.05 19.77
N GLY A 295 7.78 -24.06 18.64
CA GLY A 295 6.82 -25.13 18.33
C GLY A 295 5.64 -25.22 19.31
N LYS A 296 5.24 -24.09 19.90
CA LYS A 296 4.21 -23.96 20.95
C LYS A 296 2.94 -23.26 20.47
N LEU A 297 2.69 -23.24 19.16
CA LEU A 297 1.55 -22.53 18.58
C LEU A 297 0.18 -23.03 19.07
N SER A 298 0.08 -24.30 19.45
CA SER A 298 -1.13 -24.87 20.07
C SER A 298 -1.47 -24.22 21.42
N LEU A 299 -0.48 -23.68 22.15
CA LEU A 299 -0.68 -23.05 23.45
C LEU A 299 -1.26 -21.63 23.36
N VAL A 300 -1.33 -21.04 22.16
CA VAL A 300 -1.79 -19.66 21.93
C VAL A 300 -3.05 -19.59 21.06
N GLN A 301 -3.73 -20.72 20.81
CA GLN A 301 -4.94 -20.77 19.97
C GLN A 301 -6.09 -19.91 20.49
N ASN A 302 -6.29 -19.89 21.82
CA ASN A 302 -7.30 -19.05 22.46
C ASN A 302 -6.97 -17.55 22.30
N VAL A 303 -5.68 -17.20 22.38
CA VAL A 303 -5.20 -15.83 22.16
C VAL A 303 -5.44 -15.40 20.72
N GLU A 304 -5.11 -16.26 19.74
CA GLU A 304 -5.34 -15.98 18.32
C GLU A 304 -6.83 -15.78 17.99
N SER A 305 -7.70 -16.63 18.54
CA SER A 305 -9.14 -16.50 18.36
C SER A 305 -9.67 -15.18 18.95
N ALA A 306 -9.28 -14.86 20.19
CA ALA A 306 -9.67 -13.60 20.84
C ALA A 306 -9.13 -12.37 20.10
N PHE A 307 -7.89 -12.42 19.60
CA PHE A 307 -7.31 -11.34 18.81
C PHE A 307 -8.03 -11.18 17.46
N LYS A 308 -8.39 -12.27 16.78
CA LYS A 308 -9.12 -12.23 15.50
C LYS A 308 -10.49 -11.57 15.66
N GLU A 309 -11.20 -11.92 16.73
CA GLU A 309 -12.47 -11.29 17.12
C GLU A 309 -12.30 -9.80 17.42
N LEU A 310 -11.31 -9.45 18.25
CA LEU A 310 -10.97 -8.06 18.56
C LEU A 310 -10.65 -7.27 17.28
N LYS A 311 -9.80 -7.81 16.40
CA LYS A 311 -9.39 -7.17 15.15
C LYS A 311 -10.57 -6.98 14.20
N THR A 312 -11.43 -7.99 14.06
CA THR A 312 -12.59 -7.91 13.17
C THR A 312 -13.53 -6.79 13.61
N HIS A 313 -13.78 -6.69 14.92
CA HIS A 313 -14.57 -5.59 15.48
C HIS A 313 -13.87 -4.23 15.33
N TYR A 314 -12.56 -4.16 15.65
CA TYR A 314 -11.79 -2.95 15.49
C TYR A 314 -11.82 -2.46 14.04
N ASP A 315 -11.58 -3.32 13.05
CA ASP A 315 -11.48 -3.00 11.62
C ASP A 315 -12.73 -2.31 11.07
N THR A 316 -13.93 -2.64 11.58
CA THR A 316 -15.20 -2.02 11.15
C THR A 316 -15.44 -0.67 11.81
N MET A 317 -14.73 -0.35 12.89
CA MET A 317 -14.85 0.92 13.60
C MET A 317 -13.94 2.01 13.02
N MET A 318 -14.41 3.26 13.12
CA MET A 318 -13.60 4.47 12.93
C MET A 318 -12.80 4.55 11.61
N PRO A 319 -13.33 4.14 10.44
CA PRO A 319 -12.53 4.07 9.22
C PRO A 319 -11.92 5.44 8.84
N PHE A 320 -12.66 6.55 8.96
CA PHE A 320 -12.11 7.88 8.70
C PHE A 320 -11.07 8.34 9.70
N THR A 321 -11.30 8.11 11.00
CA THR A 321 -10.32 8.45 12.04
C THR A 321 -9.01 7.70 11.80
N LYS A 322 -9.09 6.43 11.38
CA LYS A 322 -7.93 5.63 10.98
C LYS A 322 -7.25 6.20 9.75
N ILE A 323 -8.00 6.53 8.69
CA ILE A 323 -7.45 7.16 7.49
C ILE A 323 -6.68 8.42 7.85
N LYS A 324 -7.29 9.33 8.64
CA LYS A 324 -6.65 10.56 9.12
C LYS A 324 -5.40 10.29 9.95
N TYR A 325 -5.49 9.38 10.92
CA TYR A 325 -4.36 9.07 11.81
C TYR A 325 -3.20 8.47 11.03
N TYR A 326 -3.46 7.45 10.22
CA TYR A 326 -2.42 6.76 9.48
C TYR A 326 -1.83 7.63 8.36
N SER A 327 -2.61 8.49 7.71
CA SER A 327 -2.07 9.45 6.74
C SER A 327 -1.20 10.51 7.44
N ASP A 328 -1.56 10.99 8.62
CA ASP A 328 -0.70 11.85 9.45
C ASP A 328 0.62 11.14 9.82
N GLN A 329 0.55 9.88 10.25
CA GLN A 329 1.74 9.08 10.54
C GLN A 329 2.60 8.84 9.30
N ILE A 330 2.02 8.53 8.14
CA ILE A 330 2.76 8.39 6.88
C ILE A 330 3.47 9.71 6.53
N SER A 331 2.80 10.85 6.69
CA SER A 331 3.40 12.17 6.44
C SER A 331 4.61 12.43 7.35
N ILE A 332 4.47 12.17 8.66
CA ILE A 332 5.54 12.31 9.64
C ILE A 332 6.71 11.36 9.30
N GLN A 333 6.43 10.07 9.10
CA GLN A 333 7.48 9.08 8.83
C GLN A 333 8.15 9.31 7.48
N ALA A 334 7.45 9.83 6.47
CA ALA A 334 8.06 10.22 5.20
C ALA A 334 9.05 11.38 5.38
N GLY A 335 8.72 12.37 6.22
CA GLY A 335 9.63 13.43 6.63
C GLY A 335 10.86 12.88 7.35
N ASN A 336 10.65 11.99 8.33
CA ASN A 336 11.74 11.36 9.07
C ASN A 336 12.63 10.50 8.16
N LEU A 337 12.05 9.67 7.29
CA LEU A 337 12.77 8.79 6.37
C LEU A 337 13.66 9.59 5.42
N ARG A 338 13.17 10.73 4.96
CA ARG A 338 13.91 11.67 4.14
C ARG A 338 15.13 12.24 4.88
N GLU A 339 15.02 12.52 6.16
CA GLU A 339 16.11 13.05 6.99
C GLU A 339 17.08 11.94 7.42
N SER A 340 16.59 10.88 8.08
CA SER A 340 17.40 9.82 8.68
C SER A 340 17.80 8.70 7.69
N GLY A 341 16.94 8.37 6.72
CA GLY A 341 17.12 7.20 5.84
C GLY A 341 17.00 5.85 6.54
N GLY A 342 16.37 5.79 7.71
CA GLY A 342 16.26 4.57 8.49
C GLY A 342 15.24 3.56 7.94
N ALA A 343 15.62 2.28 7.88
CA ALA A 343 14.70 1.18 7.54
C ALA A 343 13.49 1.12 8.48
N THR A 344 13.66 1.54 9.74
CA THR A 344 12.58 1.64 10.74
C THR A 344 11.46 2.55 10.30
N GLU A 345 11.76 3.72 9.72
CA GLU A 345 10.74 4.66 9.24
C GLU A 345 10.01 4.08 8.01
N ALA A 346 10.72 3.39 7.12
CA ALA A 346 10.13 2.71 5.97
C ALA A 346 9.18 1.58 6.40
N ASP A 347 9.58 0.75 7.37
CA ASP A 347 8.73 -0.31 7.94
C ASP A 347 7.43 0.28 8.52
N LYS A 348 7.54 1.42 9.23
CA LYS A 348 6.38 2.14 9.77
C LYS A 348 5.47 2.67 8.66
N ILE A 349 6.02 3.27 7.60
CA ILE A 349 5.23 3.75 6.44
C ILE A 349 4.43 2.59 5.83
N VAL A 350 5.10 1.46 5.54
CA VAL A 350 4.43 0.27 4.99
C VAL A 350 3.32 -0.21 5.92
N ARG A 351 3.59 -0.31 7.23
CA ARG A 351 2.57 -0.71 8.21
C ARG A 351 1.37 0.25 8.24
N TYR A 352 1.61 1.55 8.32
CA TYR A 352 0.54 2.55 8.39
C TYR A 352 -0.26 2.65 7.10
N PHE A 353 0.40 2.54 5.95
CA PHE A 353 -0.29 2.53 4.66
C PHE A 353 -1.26 1.33 4.56
N GLU A 354 -0.84 0.16 5.03
CA GLU A 354 -1.68 -1.05 5.00
C GLU A 354 -2.92 -0.93 5.89
N PHE A 355 -2.77 -0.35 7.09
CA PHE A 355 -3.93 -0.08 7.94
C PHE A 355 -4.85 0.99 7.36
N MET A 356 -4.29 2.02 6.75
CA MET A 356 -5.05 3.04 6.03
C MET A 356 -5.82 2.45 4.84
N ASN A 357 -5.18 1.60 4.04
CA ASN A 357 -5.76 0.92 2.89
C ASN A 357 -6.91 -0.01 3.31
N GLN A 358 -6.72 -0.78 4.40
CA GLN A 358 -7.80 -1.56 5.00
C GLN A 358 -8.96 -0.67 5.45
N ALA A 359 -8.69 0.44 6.15
CA ALA A 359 -9.73 1.37 6.58
C ALA A 359 -10.50 1.99 5.40
N TYR A 360 -9.82 2.34 4.31
CA TYR A 360 -10.44 2.84 3.08
C TYR A 360 -11.43 1.84 2.45
N TYR A 361 -11.04 0.56 2.35
CA TYR A 361 -11.93 -0.48 1.82
C TYR A 361 -13.02 -0.94 2.80
N LYS A 362 -12.95 -0.52 4.06
CA LYS A 362 -14.00 -0.72 5.06
C LYS A 362 -15.00 0.44 5.12
N LEU A 363 -14.81 1.51 4.34
CA LEU A 363 -15.85 2.51 4.11
C LEU A 363 -17.01 1.85 3.36
N THR A 364 -18.08 1.52 4.10
CA THR A 364 -19.26 0.84 3.54
C THR A 364 -20.13 1.78 2.72
N ASP A 365 -20.08 3.07 3.04
CA ASP A 365 -20.81 4.11 2.33
C ASP A 365 -19.98 4.62 1.13
N LYS A 366 -20.58 4.59 -0.06
CA LYS A 366 -19.91 5.01 -1.30
C LYS A 366 -19.65 6.50 -1.35
N GLU A 367 -20.52 7.32 -0.75
CA GLU A 367 -20.33 8.77 -0.65
C GLU A 367 -19.15 9.05 0.27
N GLU A 368 -19.10 8.37 1.42
CA GLU A 368 -17.95 8.42 2.33
C GLU A 368 -16.63 8.01 1.65
N GLN A 369 -16.62 6.91 0.91
CA GLN A 369 -15.45 6.49 0.15
C GLN A 369 -15.05 7.52 -0.91
N THR A 370 -16.02 8.13 -1.60
CA THR A 370 -15.78 9.15 -2.62
C THR A 370 -15.16 10.42 -2.02
N LYS A 371 -15.54 10.81 -0.79
CA LYS A 371 -14.98 11.99 -0.09
C LYS A 371 -13.45 11.94 0.02
N VAL A 372 -12.87 10.76 0.24
CA VAL A 372 -11.41 10.58 0.43
C VAL A 372 -10.70 9.97 -0.78
N LYS A 373 -11.44 9.38 -1.73
CA LYS A 373 -10.86 8.66 -2.88
C LYS A 373 -9.88 9.51 -3.70
N ASN A 374 -10.22 10.78 -3.93
CA ASN A 374 -9.41 11.67 -4.77
C ASN A 374 -8.03 11.97 -4.16
N GLU A 375 -7.87 11.88 -2.84
CA GLU A 375 -6.57 12.03 -2.17
C GLU A 375 -5.91 10.68 -1.86
N PHE A 376 -6.73 9.64 -1.64
CA PHE A 376 -6.24 8.30 -1.37
C PHE A 376 -5.55 7.66 -2.58
N GLU A 377 -6.13 7.74 -3.78
CA GLU A 377 -5.55 7.09 -4.97
C GLU A 377 -4.20 7.70 -5.39
N PRO A 378 -3.99 9.04 -5.38
CA PRO A 378 -2.67 9.61 -5.60
C PRO A 378 -1.64 9.19 -4.56
N LEU A 379 -2.03 9.16 -3.27
CA LEU A 379 -1.15 8.68 -2.21
C LEU A 379 -0.77 7.21 -2.42
N LYS A 380 -1.76 6.37 -2.79
CA LYS A 380 -1.55 4.96 -3.12
C LYS A 380 -0.63 4.78 -4.32
N SER A 381 -0.80 5.58 -5.37
CA SER A 381 0.05 5.55 -6.55
C SER A 381 1.52 5.83 -6.18
N VAL A 382 1.78 6.87 -5.38
CA VAL A 382 3.13 7.17 -4.89
C VAL A 382 3.68 6.04 -4.04
N TYR A 383 2.87 5.53 -3.09
CA TYR A 383 3.27 4.40 -2.25
C TYR A 383 3.61 3.16 -3.07
N ASP A 384 2.78 2.80 -4.05
CA ASP A 384 2.97 1.61 -4.91
C ASP A 384 4.29 1.68 -5.69
N GLN A 385 4.78 2.88 -6.02
CA GLN A 385 6.04 3.08 -6.75
C GLN A 385 7.31 2.98 -5.89
N ILE A 386 7.20 2.99 -4.56
CA ILE A 386 8.35 3.10 -3.65
C ILE A 386 8.35 1.99 -2.61
N LEU A 387 9.48 1.79 -1.92
CA LEU A 387 9.60 0.85 -0.80
C LEU A 387 9.19 -0.58 -1.16
N ASN A 388 9.37 -0.99 -2.41
CA ASN A 388 8.96 -2.31 -2.91
C ASN A 388 9.69 -3.42 -2.17
N VAL A 389 10.98 -3.23 -1.88
CA VAL A 389 11.75 -4.21 -1.11
C VAL A 389 11.26 -4.27 0.34
N THR A 390 10.97 -3.13 0.96
CA THR A 390 10.39 -3.08 2.32
C THR A 390 9.01 -3.74 2.37
N LYS A 391 8.16 -3.57 1.35
CA LYS A 391 6.88 -4.27 1.26
C LYS A 391 7.08 -5.78 1.12
N MET A 392 8.01 -6.23 0.27
CA MET A 392 8.33 -7.66 0.13
C MET A 392 8.78 -8.26 1.47
N LYS A 393 9.65 -7.56 2.22
CA LYS A 393 10.04 -7.94 3.58
C LYS A 393 8.81 -8.12 4.47
N LYS A 394 7.95 -7.10 4.53
CA LYS A 394 6.74 -7.09 5.39
C LYS A 394 5.82 -8.27 5.09
N TYR A 395 5.53 -8.55 3.82
CA TYR A 395 4.69 -9.69 3.47
C TYR A 395 5.39 -11.03 3.62
N ALA A 396 6.72 -11.10 3.46
CA ALA A 396 7.49 -12.30 3.79
C ALA A 396 7.41 -12.60 5.30
N ASP A 397 7.47 -11.59 6.18
CA ASP A 397 7.24 -11.75 7.62
C ASP A 397 5.81 -12.23 7.92
N GLU A 398 4.80 -11.74 7.19
CA GLU A 398 3.42 -12.23 7.33
C GLU A 398 3.29 -13.69 6.86
N VAL A 399 3.98 -14.10 5.79
CA VAL A 399 4.03 -15.51 5.35
C VAL A 399 4.72 -16.37 6.40
N TYR A 400 5.81 -15.90 7.00
CA TYR A 400 6.50 -16.58 8.10
C TYR A 400 5.56 -16.86 9.28
N ILE A 401 4.74 -15.88 9.66
CA ILE A 401 3.76 -16.02 10.74
C ILE A 401 2.60 -16.95 10.34
N LYS A 402 2.06 -16.79 9.13
CA LYS A 402 0.81 -17.44 8.69
C LYS A 402 1.00 -18.88 8.19
N ALA A 403 2.17 -19.25 7.65
CA ALA A 403 2.38 -20.59 7.10
C ALA A 403 2.29 -21.70 8.18
N PRO A 404 2.95 -21.61 9.35
CA PRO A 404 2.84 -22.63 10.41
C PRO A 404 1.44 -22.74 11.02
N GLN A 405 0.64 -21.67 10.95
CA GLN A 405 -0.75 -21.67 11.42
C GLN A 405 -1.68 -22.59 10.61
N ILE A 406 -1.29 -22.99 9.39
CA ILE A 406 -2.05 -23.97 8.59
C ILE A 406 -2.10 -25.33 9.31
N ASP A 407 -1.01 -25.73 9.96
CA ASP A 407 -0.90 -27.05 10.60
C ASP A 407 -1.91 -27.20 11.74
N ILE A 408 -2.02 -26.16 12.57
CA ILE A 408 -2.94 -26.10 13.71
C ILE A 408 -4.35 -25.62 13.34
N GLY A 409 -4.60 -25.31 12.07
CA GLY A 409 -5.92 -24.94 11.55
C GLY A 409 -6.38 -23.52 11.87
N THR A 410 -5.48 -22.62 12.29
CA THR A 410 -5.82 -21.21 12.58
C THR A 410 -5.60 -20.28 11.39
N ALA A 411 -4.86 -20.74 10.36
CA ALA A 411 -4.80 -20.13 9.04
C ALA A 411 -5.21 -21.12 7.94
N THR A 412 -5.66 -20.58 6.82
CA THR A 412 -6.00 -21.32 5.62
C THR A 412 -4.89 -21.22 4.58
N PRO A 413 -4.72 -22.24 3.72
CA PRO A 413 -3.83 -22.14 2.55
C PRO A 413 -4.11 -20.93 1.64
N SER A 414 -5.38 -20.51 1.53
CA SER A 414 -5.78 -19.36 0.71
C SER A 414 -5.26 -18.03 1.26
N GLU A 415 -5.21 -17.88 2.59
CA GLU A 415 -4.65 -16.68 3.23
C GLU A 415 -3.16 -16.57 2.94
N VAL A 416 -2.40 -17.66 3.10
CA VAL A 416 -0.96 -17.67 2.77
C VAL A 416 -0.74 -17.41 1.28
N LYS A 417 -1.52 -18.03 0.40
CA LYS A 417 -1.44 -17.76 -1.05
C LYS A 417 -1.66 -16.28 -1.37
N THR A 418 -2.64 -15.64 -0.74
CA THR A 418 -2.92 -14.21 -0.96
C THR A 418 -1.72 -13.32 -0.62
N LEU A 419 -0.97 -13.67 0.44
CA LEU A 419 0.25 -12.97 0.80
C LEU A 419 1.35 -13.17 -0.25
N ILE A 420 1.56 -14.40 -0.73
CA ILE A 420 2.52 -14.67 -1.80
C ILE A 420 2.15 -13.97 -3.11
N ASP A 421 0.87 -14.01 -3.53
CA ASP A 421 0.41 -13.30 -4.72
C ASP A 421 0.65 -11.78 -4.59
N THR A 422 0.56 -11.26 -3.36
CA THR A 422 0.89 -9.85 -3.07
C THR A 422 2.40 -9.59 -3.23
N ILE A 423 3.26 -10.48 -2.74
CA ILE A 423 4.72 -10.39 -2.98
C ILE A 423 5.02 -10.45 -4.48
N GLU A 424 4.37 -11.34 -5.22
CA GLU A 424 4.54 -11.46 -6.69
C GLU A 424 4.20 -10.15 -7.39
N LYS A 425 3.05 -9.55 -7.06
CA LYS A 425 2.64 -8.27 -7.62
C LYS A 425 3.64 -7.14 -7.29
N ILE A 426 4.19 -7.13 -6.07
CA ILE A 426 5.20 -6.14 -5.68
C ILE A 426 6.50 -6.36 -6.44
N TYR A 427 6.95 -7.61 -6.56
CA TYR A 427 8.14 -7.99 -7.31
C TYR A 427 8.03 -7.57 -8.78
N ASP A 428 6.92 -7.91 -9.44
CA ASP A 428 6.67 -7.58 -10.85
C ASP A 428 6.55 -6.07 -11.09
N GLY A 429 6.11 -5.32 -10.08
CA GLY A 429 6.03 -3.84 -10.13
C GLY A 429 7.32 -3.12 -9.73
N ALA A 430 8.31 -3.83 -9.18
CA ALA A 430 9.58 -3.23 -8.76
C ALA A 430 10.51 -2.97 -9.95
N ASP A 431 11.46 -2.04 -9.79
CA ASP A 431 12.49 -1.84 -10.79
C ASP A 431 13.44 -3.05 -10.90
N GLN A 432 14.18 -3.12 -12.01
CA GLN A 432 15.07 -4.25 -12.30
C GLN A 432 16.12 -4.47 -11.20
N THR A 433 16.63 -3.40 -10.58
CA THR A 433 17.65 -3.50 -9.54
C THR A 433 17.05 -4.15 -8.28
N ALA A 434 15.88 -3.68 -7.86
CA ALA A 434 15.15 -4.26 -6.74
C ALA A 434 14.78 -5.73 -6.99
N GLN A 435 14.35 -6.07 -8.22
CA GLN A 435 14.07 -7.45 -8.62
C GLN A 435 15.31 -8.33 -8.52
N ASP A 436 16.41 -7.95 -9.17
CA ASP A 436 17.65 -8.74 -9.22
C ASP A 436 18.19 -9.04 -7.81
N ASN A 437 18.06 -8.07 -6.91
CA ASN A 437 18.52 -8.19 -5.52
C ASN A 437 17.76 -9.23 -4.68
N VAL A 438 16.51 -9.58 -5.03
CA VAL A 438 15.70 -10.55 -4.27
C VAL A 438 15.30 -11.79 -5.07
N LYS A 439 15.58 -11.81 -6.38
CA LYS A 439 15.10 -12.79 -7.36
C LYS A 439 15.32 -14.24 -6.93
N SER A 440 16.52 -14.60 -6.49
CA SER A 440 16.85 -15.99 -6.12
C SER A 440 15.98 -16.50 -4.96
N HIS A 441 15.79 -15.67 -3.93
CA HIS A 441 15.01 -16.01 -2.74
C HIS A 441 13.50 -15.97 -3.01
N TRP A 442 13.07 -15.02 -3.83
CA TRP A 442 11.69 -14.96 -4.30
C TRP A 442 11.32 -16.20 -5.12
N GLU A 443 12.13 -16.58 -6.12
CA GLU A 443 11.90 -17.79 -6.92
C GLU A 443 11.97 -19.07 -6.08
N ALA A 444 12.82 -19.10 -5.06
CA ALA A 444 12.86 -20.22 -4.12
C ALA A 444 11.54 -20.35 -3.35
N LEU A 445 10.98 -19.26 -2.82
CA LEU A 445 9.69 -19.23 -2.11
C LEU A 445 8.54 -19.63 -3.06
N LYS A 446 8.47 -18.98 -4.24
CA LYS A 446 7.49 -19.25 -5.29
C LYS A 446 7.54 -20.70 -5.77
N GLY A 447 8.73 -21.29 -5.87
CA GLY A 447 8.95 -22.68 -6.27
C GLY A 447 8.28 -23.71 -5.36
N VAL A 448 8.25 -23.50 -4.04
CA VAL A 448 7.58 -24.40 -3.09
C VAL A 448 6.08 -24.45 -3.38
N ILE A 449 5.49 -23.28 -3.61
CA ILE A 449 4.05 -23.14 -3.78
C ILE A 449 3.62 -23.61 -5.16
N ASN A 450 4.37 -23.25 -6.20
CA ASN A 450 4.07 -23.67 -7.56
C ASN A 450 4.24 -25.17 -7.76
N GLY A 451 5.22 -25.80 -7.10
CA GLY A 451 5.36 -27.26 -7.08
C GLY A 451 4.10 -27.92 -6.52
N GLU A 452 3.65 -27.47 -5.35
CA GLU A 452 2.45 -28.02 -4.70
C GLU A 452 1.15 -27.67 -5.45
N MET A 453 1.01 -26.44 -5.96
CA MET A 453 -0.16 -26.04 -6.73
C MET A 453 -0.26 -26.78 -8.07
N LYS A 454 0.86 -27.02 -8.77
CA LYS A 454 0.86 -27.85 -9.99
C LYS A 454 0.40 -29.25 -9.67
N HIS A 455 0.90 -29.84 -8.58
CA HIS A 455 0.48 -31.16 -8.14
C HIS A 455 -1.00 -31.20 -7.72
N TRP A 456 -1.48 -30.15 -7.05
CA TRP A 456 -2.89 -29.99 -6.69
C TRP A 456 -3.78 -29.89 -7.93
N LYS A 457 -3.45 -29.03 -8.88
CA LYS A 457 -4.17 -28.93 -10.17
C LYS A 457 -4.12 -30.27 -10.91
N PHE A 458 -2.98 -30.96 -10.90
CA PHE A 458 -2.83 -32.26 -11.54
C PHE A 458 -3.70 -33.35 -10.91
N ILE A 459 -3.85 -33.40 -9.58
CA ILE A 459 -4.71 -34.41 -8.92
C ILE A 459 -6.19 -34.03 -8.97
N TRP A 460 -6.52 -32.75 -8.85
CA TRP A 460 -7.89 -32.33 -8.59
C TRP A 460 -8.65 -31.78 -9.79
N ILE A 461 -7.96 -31.27 -10.79
CA ILE A 461 -8.61 -30.72 -11.99
C ILE A 461 -8.56 -31.77 -13.11
N ILE A 462 -7.40 -32.37 -13.32
CA ILE A 462 -7.18 -33.26 -14.46
C ILE A 462 -8.01 -34.56 -14.33
N PRO A 463 -7.94 -35.37 -13.26
CA PRO A 463 -8.73 -36.59 -13.14
C PRO A 463 -10.24 -36.37 -13.18
N PRO A 464 -10.85 -35.41 -12.46
CA PRO A 464 -12.29 -35.19 -12.57
C PRO A 464 -12.69 -34.68 -13.95
N SER A 465 -11.87 -33.85 -14.59
CA SER A 465 -12.11 -33.43 -15.98
C SER A 465 -12.06 -34.61 -16.95
N ILE A 466 -11.06 -35.49 -16.82
CA ILE A 466 -10.96 -36.74 -17.61
C ILE A 466 -12.18 -37.63 -17.34
N VAL A 467 -12.54 -37.88 -16.08
CA VAL A 467 -13.72 -38.71 -15.73
C VAL A 467 -15.00 -38.10 -16.30
N THR A 468 -15.16 -36.78 -16.23
CA THR A 468 -16.33 -36.09 -16.81
C THR A 468 -16.36 -36.24 -18.34
N GLN A 469 -15.21 -36.13 -19.01
CA GLN A 469 -15.09 -36.37 -20.44
C GLN A 469 -15.41 -37.83 -20.81
N TRP A 470 -14.92 -38.80 -20.04
CA TRP A 470 -15.22 -40.23 -20.22
C TRP A 470 -16.69 -40.56 -19.97
N LEU A 471 -17.31 -39.98 -18.94
CA LEU A 471 -18.73 -40.14 -18.67
C LEU A 471 -19.58 -39.54 -19.80
N ASN A 472 -19.22 -38.36 -20.30
CA ASN A 472 -19.86 -37.77 -21.47
C ASN A 472 -19.72 -38.69 -22.70
N PHE A 473 -18.53 -39.24 -22.95
CA PHE A 473 -18.31 -40.20 -24.03
C PHE A 473 -19.18 -41.46 -23.88
N LEU A 474 -19.25 -42.06 -22.68
CA LEU A 474 -20.10 -43.21 -22.40
C LEU A 474 -21.58 -42.91 -22.62
N ILE A 475 -22.06 -41.72 -22.24
CA ILE A 475 -23.44 -41.28 -22.52
C ILE A 475 -23.70 -41.27 -24.03
N TYR A 476 -22.79 -40.71 -24.83
CA TYR A 476 -22.93 -40.71 -26.30
C TYR A 476 -22.94 -42.12 -26.89
N VAL A 477 -22.10 -43.03 -26.39
CA VAL A 477 -22.08 -44.44 -26.84
C VAL A 477 -23.38 -45.16 -26.49
N ILE A 478 -23.90 -44.97 -25.27
CA ILE A 478 -25.18 -45.56 -24.85
C ILE A 478 -26.32 -45.03 -25.71
N LEU A 479 -26.37 -43.72 -25.97
CA LEU A 479 -27.36 -43.13 -26.85
C LEU A 479 -27.26 -43.71 -28.27
N LEU A 480 -26.05 -43.89 -28.81
CA LEU A 480 -25.86 -44.51 -30.13
C LEU A 480 -26.45 -45.93 -30.18
N VAL A 481 -26.20 -46.75 -29.16
CA VAL A 481 -26.71 -48.14 -29.09
C VAL A 481 -28.22 -48.21 -28.90
N VAL A 482 -28.83 -47.23 -28.24
CA VAL A 482 -30.28 -47.21 -28.01
C VAL A 482 -31.06 -46.72 -29.24
N TYR A 483 -30.45 -45.86 -30.06
CA TYR A 483 -31.11 -45.21 -31.20
C TYR A 483 -30.71 -45.79 -32.57
N HIS A 484 -29.93 -46.88 -32.62
CA HIS A 484 -29.63 -47.66 -33.82
C HIS A 484 -29.99 -49.12 -33.54
#